data_AF-A0A534C4I8-F1
#
_entry.id   AF-A0A534C4I8-F1
#
_cell.length_a   1.000
_cell.length_b   1.000
_cell.length_c   1.000
_cell.angle_alpha   90.00
_cell.angle_beta   90.00
_cell.angle_gamma   90.00
#
_symmetry.space_group_name_H-M   'P 1'
#
loop_
_entity.id
_entity.type
_entity.pdbx_description
1 polymer ?
#
loop_
_entity_poly.entity_id
_entity_poly.type
_entity_poly.pdbx_seq_one_letter_code
_entity_poly.pdbx_strand_id
1 'polypeptide(L)'
;MRDKLRSGTSIDRPAAAAGQGCGKQTADGGGSRIRQRQRQRLIDACISALHIYGPSRTTVEKVVALADLSPGVVRFYFDSKAAMLIASLEYLATEFEARVLAPVARLKHSPVEALRLLVNLYLDADIASPRKVSVWYAFWGEASARQEYQDICGQKDEEFAALVRELMERLIAASVATHLDADGVALGLIGVLEVLWQGIAFESEANIDRAAAIARSLAYLRSVFPGEFAPAASAAPRAAGAPGAAGGAGDSGAGAAGHANGARLPGWAYADAGLLAAEREQLLRPAWQLIGHEAELPVTGDFLTGDLAGERALVVRDERGKLHALRNTCRRRPHALLAGRRGRLRSAIHCAAHALTYGFDGRLVEGSTPGDLAPLELMRQGRLILVRSGGAPGAPGERAREPRWDGFAALVPRAVADLEVAADWKVIVEQWLESPQPQQHFVAPNQLLDIRPGGGLILQVVPSAPGRSRVRRFEFSAARRAHQRAGSGARAAWRRQIDAWLASQIELAQSTQSGLVGAADEAPDSAPMVPALAQFRALVAALLRALPAR
;
A
#
# COMPACT_ATOMS: atom_id res chain seq x y z
N MET A 1 58.89 -14.45 12.55
CA MET A 1 60.21 -14.17 11.93
C MET A 1 59.92 -13.33 10.69
N ARG A 2 60.08 -11.99 10.71
CA ARG A 2 61.32 -11.18 10.71
C ARG A 2 62.22 -11.38 9.49
N ASP A 3 62.26 -10.30 8.70
CA ASP A 3 63.38 -9.74 7.92
C ASP A 3 64.03 -10.54 6.77
N LYS A 4 64.03 -9.89 5.58
CA LYS A 4 65.18 -9.55 4.68
C LYS A 4 64.69 -9.47 3.22
N LEU A 5 65.00 -8.48 2.37
CA LEU A 5 65.84 -7.26 2.41
C LEU A 5 65.05 -6.10 1.72
N ARG A 6 65.16 -4.79 2.05
CA ARG A 6 66.21 -3.80 1.67
C ARG A 6 66.67 -3.92 0.20
N SER A 7 66.88 -2.89 -0.62
CA SER A 7 66.82 -1.40 -0.55
C SER A 7 67.16 -0.91 -1.98
N GLY A 8 66.85 0.30 -2.51
CA GLY A 8 66.17 1.51 -2.06
C GLY A 8 66.58 2.68 -3.01
N THR A 9 65.92 3.85 -2.96
CA THR A 9 66.38 5.20 -3.45
C THR A 9 66.86 5.38 -4.92
N SER A 10 66.73 6.53 -5.60
CA SER A 10 66.01 7.80 -5.40
C SER A 10 66.08 8.64 -6.70
N ILE A 11 64.98 9.30 -7.08
CA ILE A 11 64.86 10.65 -7.71
C ILE A 11 66.01 11.13 -8.64
N ASP A 12 65.76 11.34 -9.95
CA ASP A 12 65.59 12.70 -10.55
C ASP A 12 65.28 12.72 -12.08
N ARG A 13 64.83 13.89 -12.58
CA ARG A 13 64.59 14.29 -14.00
C ARG A 13 65.21 15.71 -14.16
N PRO A 14 65.47 16.31 -15.36
CA PRO A 14 65.15 15.94 -16.76
C PRO A 14 66.44 15.87 -17.65
N ALA A 15 66.53 16.06 -18.98
CA ALA A 15 65.63 16.67 -19.97
C ALA A 15 65.80 16.14 -21.43
N ALA A 16 65.44 16.97 -22.42
CA ALA A 16 65.22 16.65 -23.83
C ALA A 16 66.46 16.66 -24.75
N ALA A 17 66.43 15.82 -25.80
CA ALA A 17 66.75 16.18 -27.19
C ALA A 17 66.18 15.12 -28.16
N ALA A 18 65.95 15.50 -29.43
CA ALA A 18 65.17 14.70 -30.38
C ALA A 18 66.02 13.75 -31.26
N GLY A 19 65.40 12.65 -31.70
CA GLY A 19 65.93 11.75 -32.73
C GLY A 19 64.83 10.83 -33.26
N GLN A 20 64.42 11.01 -34.51
CA GLN A 20 63.35 10.22 -35.13
C GLN A 20 63.83 8.80 -35.48
N GLY A 21 63.14 7.78 -34.99
CA GLY A 21 63.40 6.37 -35.30
C GLY A 21 62.10 5.58 -35.35
N CYS A 22 61.88 4.84 -36.44
CA CYS A 22 60.64 4.13 -36.74
C CYS A 22 60.17 3.23 -35.58
N GLY A 23 59.04 3.59 -34.97
CA GLY A 23 58.47 2.84 -33.85
C GLY A 23 57.88 1.52 -34.30
N LYS A 24 58.58 0.40 -33.99
CA LYS A 24 57.94 -0.92 -33.90
C LYS A 24 56.88 -0.87 -32.79
N GLN A 25 55.62 -0.66 -33.15
CA GLN A 25 54.51 -0.82 -32.21
C GLN A 25 54.44 -2.28 -31.78
N THR A 26 54.50 -2.51 -30.46
CA THR A 26 54.44 -3.84 -29.86
C THR A 26 53.03 -4.43 -29.97
N ALA A 27 52.92 -5.57 -30.65
CA ALA A 27 51.65 -6.22 -30.97
C ALA A 27 50.97 -6.96 -29.79
N ASP A 28 51.28 -6.58 -28.55
CA ASP A 28 50.97 -7.36 -27.33
C ASP A 28 49.62 -6.99 -26.68
N GLY A 29 49.09 -5.79 -26.98
CA GLY A 29 47.81 -5.32 -26.43
C GLY A 29 46.56 -5.99 -27.03
N GLY A 30 46.68 -6.59 -28.22
CA GLY A 30 45.54 -7.19 -28.94
C GLY A 30 45.15 -8.56 -28.41
N GLY A 31 46.12 -9.47 -28.27
CA GLY A 31 45.88 -10.84 -27.81
C GLY A 31 45.30 -10.91 -26.40
N SER A 32 45.82 -10.10 -25.46
CA SER A 32 45.33 -10.04 -24.08
C SER A 32 43.87 -9.60 -23.99
N ARG A 33 43.46 -8.56 -24.74
CA ARG A 33 42.07 -8.08 -24.78
C ARG A 33 41.11 -9.09 -25.39
N ILE A 34 41.51 -9.78 -26.46
CA ILE A 34 40.71 -10.86 -27.07
C ILE A 34 40.54 -12.02 -26.09
N ARG A 35 41.62 -12.42 -25.40
CA ARG A 35 41.61 -13.45 -24.36
C ARG A 35 40.66 -13.09 -23.22
N GLN A 36 40.73 -11.87 -22.70
CA GLN A 36 39.84 -11.39 -21.65
C GLN A 36 38.36 -11.39 -22.09
N ARG A 37 38.06 -10.95 -23.31
CA ARG A 37 36.70 -10.96 -23.88
C ARG A 37 36.14 -12.39 -24.06
N GLN A 38 36.97 -13.35 -24.46
CA GLN A 38 36.57 -14.76 -24.56
C GLN A 38 36.35 -15.40 -23.18
N ARG A 39 37.20 -15.10 -22.18
CA ARG A 39 36.96 -15.52 -20.78
C ARG A 39 35.63 -14.98 -20.25
N GLN A 40 35.31 -13.71 -20.52
CA GLN A 40 34.04 -13.12 -20.09
C GLN A 40 32.83 -13.80 -20.76
N ARG A 41 32.87 -14.05 -22.07
CA ARG A 41 31.80 -14.80 -22.77
C ARG A 41 31.51 -16.16 -22.13
N LEU A 42 32.54 -16.87 -21.66
CA LEU A 42 32.38 -18.15 -20.97
C LEU A 42 31.75 -17.99 -19.58
N ILE A 43 32.09 -16.94 -18.83
CA ILE A 43 31.44 -16.60 -17.54
C ILE A 43 29.97 -16.26 -17.76
N ASP A 44 29.67 -15.38 -18.71
CA ASP A 44 28.29 -14.97 -19.03
C ASP A 44 27.44 -16.18 -19.45
N ALA A 45 27.98 -17.05 -20.28
CA ALA A 45 27.34 -18.30 -20.69
C ALA A 45 27.20 -19.32 -19.54
N CYS A 46 28.14 -19.33 -18.58
CA CYS A 46 28.05 -20.16 -17.38
C CYS A 46 26.91 -19.71 -16.47
N ILE A 47 26.77 -18.39 -16.24
CA ILE A 47 25.64 -17.79 -15.52
C ILE A 47 24.31 -18.14 -16.22
N SER A 48 24.24 -18.04 -17.55
CA SER A 48 23.05 -18.46 -18.32
C SER A 48 22.76 -19.96 -18.18
N ALA A 49 23.78 -20.82 -18.21
CA ALA A 49 23.59 -22.26 -18.04
C ALA A 49 23.07 -22.60 -16.64
N LEU A 50 23.60 -21.95 -15.59
CA LEU A 50 23.14 -22.12 -14.22
C LEU A 50 21.67 -21.71 -14.06
N HIS A 51 21.27 -20.56 -14.62
CA HIS A 51 19.88 -20.12 -14.63
C HIS A 51 18.93 -21.10 -15.36
N ILE A 52 19.30 -21.55 -16.56
CA ILE A 52 18.44 -22.40 -17.41
C ILE A 52 18.37 -23.85 -16.90
N TYR A 53 19.48 -24.41 -16.43
CA TYR A 53 19.57 -25.84 -16.13
C TYR A 53 19.67 -26.17 -14.63
N GLY A 54 20.12 -25.22 -13.79
CA GLY A 54 20.50 -25.44 -12.39
C GLY A 54 21.93 -25.99 -12.23
N PRO A 55 22.55 -25.89 -11.03
CA PRO A 55 23.94 -26.27 -10.77
C PRO A 55 24.29 -27.71 -11.18
N SER A 56 23.45 -28.66 -10.77
CA SER A 56 23.68 -30.09 -10.95
C SER A 56 23.62 -30.52 -12.42
N ARG A 57 22.85 -29.81 -13.26
CA ARG A 57 22.66 -30.14 -14.69
C ARG A 57 23.46 -29.23 -15.65
N THR A 58 24.17 -28.24 -15.13
CA THR A 58 25.11 -27.42 -15.91
C THR A 58 26.36 -28.24 -16.23
N THR A 59 26.73 -28.33 -17.50
CA THR A 59 27.94 -29.05 -17.96
C THR A 59 28.77 -28.14 -18.87
N VAL A 60 30.05 -28.48 -19.07
CA VAL A 60 30.95 -27.65 -19.91
C VAL A 60 30.41 -27.53 -21.33
N GLU A 61 29.84 -28.60 -21.87
CA GLU A 61 29.23 -28.68 -23.20
C GLU A 61 28.06 -27.70 -23.34
N LYS A 62 27.21 -27.57 -22.30
CA LYS A 62 26.10 -26.61 -22.30
C LYS A 62 26.58 -25.17 -22.21
N VAL A 63 27.64 -24.91 -21.45
CA VAL A 63 28.23 -23.57 -21.32
C VAL A 63 28.85 -23.14 -22.66
N VAL A 64 29.61 -23.99 -23.35
CA VAL A 64 30.19 -23.62 -24.65
C VAL A 64 29.16 -23.47 -25.76
N ALA A 65 28.08 -24.27 -25.72
CA ALA A 65 26.95 -24.12 -26.64
C ALA A 65 26.25 -22.76 -26.47
N LEU A 66 26.03 -22.31 -25.23
CA LEU A 66 25.50 -20.97 -24.95
C LEU A 66 26.51 -19.85 -25.23
N ALA A 67 27.81 -20.13 -25.15
CA ALA A 67 28.87 -19.17 -25.46
C ALA A 67 29.12 -19.02 -26.97
N ASP A 68 28.60 -19.90 -27.82
CA ASP A 68 28.98 -20.07 -29.24
C ASP A 68 30.50 -20.22 -29.42
N LEU A 69 31.05 -21.26 -28.76
CA LEU A 69 32.47 -21.63 -28.77
C LEU A 69 32.62 -23.16 -28.86
N SER A 70 33.79 -23.64 -29.33
CA SER A 70 34.04 -25.09 -29.38
C SER A 70 34.45 -25.65 -28.00
N PRO A 71 34.10 -26.90 -27.65
CA PRO A 71 34.35 -27.47 -26.32
C PRO A 71 35.80 -27.43 -25.84
N GLY A 72 36.77 -27.55 -26.77
CA GLY A 72 38.19 -27.49 -26.45
C GLY A 72 38.66 -26.12 -25.92
N VAL A 73 37.92 -25.03 -26.20
CA VAL A 73 38.31 -23.67 -25.83
C VAL A 73 38.33 -23.46 -24.32
N VAL A 74 37.45 -24.10 -23.55
CA VAL A 74 37.33 -23.86 -22.09
C VAL A 74 38.62 -24.17 -21.34
N ARG A 75 39.35 -25.22 -21.72
CA ARG A 75 40.61 -25.62 -21.06
C ARG A 75 41.74 -24.59 -21.22
N PHE A 76 41.63 -23.61 -22.13
CA PHE A 76 42.59 -22.51 -22.26
C PHE A 76 42.28 -21.31 -21.32
N TYR A 77 41.13 -21.37 -20.63
CA TYR A 77 40.57 -20.31 -19.79
C TYR A 77 40.29 -20.75 -18.35
N PHE A 78 39.92 -22.02 -18.15
CA PHE A 78 39.58 -22.61 -16.85
C PHE A 78 40.06 -24.06 -16.80
N ASP A 79 40.78 -24.41 -15.73
CA ASP A 79 41.35 -25.75 -15.56
C ASP A 79 40.28 -26.82 -15.27
N SER A 80 39.11 -26.43 -14.77
CA SER A 80 38.00 -27.33 -14.45
C SER A 80 36.63 -26.65 -14.52
N LYS A 81 35.55 -27.46 -14.50
CA LYS A 81 34.18 -26.97 -14.30
C LYS A 81 34.07 -26.17 -12.98
N ALA A 82 34.72 -26.64 -11.91
CA ALA A 82 34.68 -25.97 -10.61
C ALA A 82 35.31 -24.57 -10.68
N ALA A 83 36.49 -24.44 -11.30
CA ALA A 83 37.15 -23.15 -11.51
C ALA A 83 36.31 -22.17 -12.34
N MET A 84 35.58 -22.66 -13.35
CA MET A 84 34.66 -21.84 -14.15
C MET A 84 33.42 -21.39 -13.35
N LEU A 85 32.90 -22.23 -12.45
CA LEU A 85 31.82 -21.87 -11.53
C LEU A 85 32.27 -20.84 -10.49
N ILE A 86 33.43 -21.05 -9.87
CA ILE A 86 34.04 -20.11 -8.92
C ILE A 86 34.23 -18.75 -9.63
N ALA A 87 34.85 -18.72 -10.80
CA ALA A 87 35.03 -17.48 -11.57
C ALA A 87 33.73 -16.78 -12.00
N SER A 88 32.61 -17.52 -12.05
CA SER A 88 31.28 -16.95 -12.31
C SER A 88 30.68 -16.32 -11.05
N LEU A 89 30.90 -16.95 -9.89
CA LEU A 89 30.53 -16.40 -8.59
C LEU A 89 31.38 -15.18 -8.22
N GLU A 90 32.70 -15.25 -8.39
CA GLU A 90 33.64 -14.12 -8.25
C GLU A 90 33.21 -12.92 -9.10
N TYR A 91 32.77 -13.15 -10.34
CA TYR A 91 32.29 -12.09 -11.23
C TYR A 91 31.04 -11.41 -10.67
N LEU A 92 30.03 -12.17 -10.22
CA LEU A 92 28.82 -11.63 -9.61
C LEU A 92 29.13 -10.88 -8.30
N ALA A 93 29.99 -11.43 -7.44
CA ALA A 93 30.43 -10.81 -6.20
C ALA A 93 31.18 -9.49 -6.44
N THR A 94 32.09 -9.47 -7.42
CA THR A 94 32.84 -8.27 -7.82
C THR A 94 31.91 -7.20 -8.39
N GLU A 95 30.93 -7.59 -9.21
CA GLU A 95 29.93 -6.66 -9.75
C GLU A 95 29.07 -6.05 -8.64
N PHE A 96 28.57 -6.87 -7.71
CA PHE A 96 27.78 -6.40 -6.57
C PHE A 96 28.57 -5.47 -5.65
N GLU A 97 29.83 -5.80 -5.33
CA GLU A 97 30.70 -4.91 -4.56
C GLU A 97 30.93 -3.57 -5.28
N ALA A 98 31.30 -3.60 -6.56
CA ALA A 98 31.66 -2.42 -7.32
C ALA A 98 30.46 -1.50 -7.63
N ARG A 99 29.27 -2.09 -7.85
CA ARG A 99 28.04 -1.36 -8.23
C ARG A 99 27.09 -1.07 -7.09
N VAL A 100 27.14 -1.79 -5.97
CA VAL A 100 26.21 -1.61 -4.82
C VAL A 100 26.97 -1.18 -3.56
N LEU A 101 27.86 -2.03 -3.04
CA LEU A 101 28.50 -1.80 -1.72
C LEU A 101 29.41 -0.56 -1.72
N ALA A 102 30.34 -0.46 -2.68
CA ALA A 102 31.33 0.61 -2.70
C ALA A 102 30.71 2.03 -2.96
N PRO A 103 29.69 2.21 -3.83
CA PRO A 103 28.97 3.48 -3.93
C PRO A 103 28.25 3.88 -2.64
N VAL A 104 27.56 2.93 -1.99
CA VAL A 104 26.81 3.21 -0.75
C VAL A 104 27.73 3.54 0.42
N ALA A 105 28.82 2.79 0.60
CA ALA A 105 29.79 3.02 1.66
C ALA A 105 30.43 4.42 1.62
N ARG A 106 30.56 5.03 0.43
CA ARG A 106 31.04 6.42 0.28
C ARG A 106 30.07 7.45 0.87
N LEU A 107 28.77 7.16 0.86
CA LEU A 107 27.73 8.03 1.41
C LEU A 107 27.45 7.82 2.90
N LYS A 108 28.24 7.01 3.63
CA LYS A 108 27.95 6.69 5.05
C LYS A 108 27.93 7.88 6.03
N HIS A 109 28.37 9.06 5.60
CA HIS A 109 28.22 10.31 6.35
C HIS A 109 26.82 10.94 6.20
N SER A 110 26.03 10.49 5.23
CA SER A 110 24.64 10.85 4.96
C SER A 110 23.80 9.57 4.91
N PRO A 111 23.49 8.95 6.07
CA PRO A 111 22.96 7.58 6.12
C PRO A 111 21.61 7.42 5.42
N VAL A 112 20.78 8.46 5.39
CA VAL A 112 19.51 8.47 4.67
C VAL A 112 19.71 8.37 3.15
N GLU A 113 20.66 9.12 2.59
CA GLU A 113 20.99 9.07 1.16
C GLU A 113 21.68 7.75 0.80
N ALA A 114 22.56 7.25 1.66
CA ALA A 114 23.19 5.95 1.51
C ALA A 114 22.15 4.82 1.47
N LEU A 115 21.19 4.80 2.39
CA LEU A 115 20.12 3.79 2.44
C LEU A 115 19.13 3.92 1.27
N ARG A 116 18.80 5.15 0.82
CA ARG A 116 18.05 5.35 -0.43
C ARG A 116 18.82 4.78 -1.64
N LEU A 117 20.11 5.08 -1.75
CA LEU A 117 20.95 4.60 -2.85
C LEU A 117 21.08 3.08 -2.83
N LEU A 118 21.25 2.48 -1.65
CA LEU A 118 21.33 1.03 -1.45
C LEU A 118 20.09 0.33 -2.00
N VAL A 119 18.89 0.76 -1.59
CA VAL A 119 17.63 0.17 -2.04
C VAL A 119 17.48 0.23 -3.57
N ASN A 120 17.84 1.36 -4.19
CA ASN A 120 17.77 1.50 -5.65
C ASN A 120 18.76 0.56 -6.36
N LEU A 121 20.03 0.53 -5.93
CA LEU A 121 21.08 -0.28 -6.57
C LEU A 121 20.89 -1.79 -6.34
N TYR A 122 20.43 -2.19 -5.15
CA TYR A 122 20.18 -3.59 -4.80
C TYR A 122 18.98 -4.18 -5.58
N LEU A 123 18.05 -3.35 -6.04
CA LEU A 123 16.86 -3.75 -6.83
C LEU A 123 16.96 -3.38 -8.32
N ASP A 124 18.09 -2.80 -8.75
CA ASP A 124 18.36 -2.43 -10.14
C ASP A 124 18.36 -3.65 -11.07
N ALA A 125 17.92 -3.48 -12.32
CA ALA A 125 17.77 -4.60 -13.26
C ALA A 125 19.11 -5.24 -13.66
N ASP A 126 20.21 -4.49 -13.69
CA ASP A 126 21.52 -5.06 -14.00
C ASP A 126 22.01 -5.98 -12.87
N ILE A 127 21.67 -5.67 -11.62
CA ILE A 127 22.10 -6.43 -10.44
C ILE A 127 21.11 -7.57 -10.17
N ALA A 128 19.85 -7.21 -9.99
CA ALA A 128 18.76 -8.07 -9.54
C ALA A 128 17.88 -8.55 -10.70
N SER A 129 18.46 -9.11 -11.76
CA SER A 129 17.69 -9.82 -12.81
C SER A 129 17.42 -11.27 -12.40
N PRO A 130 16.30 -11.90 -12.82
CA PRO A 130 16.02 -13.32 -12.53
C PRO A 130 17.18 -14.25 -12.88
N ARG A 131 17.88 -13.94 -13.99
CA ARG A 131 19.08 -14.66 -14.44
C ARG A 131 20.24 -14.63 -13.44
N LYS A 132 20.48 -13.50 -12.76
CA LYS A 132 21.57 -13.38 -11.77
C LYS A 132 21.12 -13.82 -10.37
N VAL A 133 19.92 -13.43 -9.94
CA VAL A 133 19.41 -13.73 -8.60
C VAL A 133 19.18 -15.22 -8.39
N SER A 134 18.59 -15.93 -9.38
CA SER A 134 18.47 -17.40 -9.29
C SER A 134 19.83 -18.12 -9.21
N VAL A 135 20.89 -17.53 -9.77
CA VAL A 135 22.26 -18.07 -9.69
C VAL A 135 22.89 -17.81 -8.31
N TRP A 136 22.63 -16.65 -7.69
CA TRP A 136 22.98 -16.40 -6.29
C TRP A 136 22.34 -17.42 -5.34
N TYR A 137 21.03 -17.63 -5.43
CA TYR A 137 20.33 -18.66 -4.65
C TYR A 137 20.88 -20.07 -4.88
N ALA A 138 21.32 -20.37 -6.11
CA ALA A 138 21.91 -21.65 -6.45
C ALA A 138 23.30 -21.87 -5.81
N PHE A 139 24.10 -20.80 -5.65
CA PHE A 139 25.38 -20.86 -4.93
C PHE A 139 25.18 -20.88 -3.40
N TRP A 140 24.32 -20.02 -2.86
CA TRP A 140 23.96 -20.02 -1.42
C TRP A 140 23.45 -21.40 -0.96
N GLY A 141 22.62 -22.07 -1.77
CA GLY A 141 22.13 -23.42 -1.47
C GLY A 141 23.20 -24.52 -1.42
N GLU A 142 24.38 -24.30 -2.02
CA GLU A 142 25.54 -25.22 -1.95
C GLU A 142 26.69 -24.71 -1.05
N ALA A 143 26.62 -23.47 -0.55
CA ALA A 143 27.72 -22.80 0.16
C ALA A 143 28.17 -23.56 1.43
N SER A 144 27.23 -24.03 2.24
CA SER A 144 27.53 -24.83 3.45
C SER A 144 28.23 -26.17 3.17
N ALA A 145 28.22 -26.64 1.92
CA ALA A 145 28.91 -27.85 1.48
C ALA A 145 30.24 -27.58 0.74
N ARG A 146 30.60 -26.31 0.49
CA ARG A 146 31.80 -25.93 -0.26
C ARG A 146 32.43 -24.65 0.30
N GLN A 147 33.57 -24.81 0.96
CA GLN A 147 34.28 -23.69 1.61
C GLN A 147 34.53 -22.51 0.65
N GLU A 148 34.97 -22.77 -0.59
CA GLU A 148 35.22 -21.73 -1.60
C GLU A 148 33.97 -20.87 -1.92
N TYR A 149 32.77 -21.44 -1.83
CA TYR A 149 31.51 -20.71 -2.02
C TYR A 149 31.11 -19.97 -0.74
N GLN A 150 31.32 -20.59 0.43
CA GLN A 150 31.12 -19.94 1.72
C GLN A 150 32.03 -18.72 1.91
N ASP A 151 33.29 -18.81 1.48
CA ASP A 151 34.28 -17.73 1.57
C ASP A 151 33.88 -16.54 0.70
N ILE A 152 33.31 -16.77 -0.49
CA ILE A 152 32.88 -15.69 -1.40
C ILE A 152 31.50 -15.14 -1.02
N CYS A 153 30.48 -16.00 -0.86
CA CYS A 153 29.12 -15.57 -0.51
C CYS A 153 29.06 -15.02 0.92
N GLY A 154 29.54 -15.80 1.90
CA GLY A 154 29.45 -15.44 3.32
C GLY A 154 30.19 -14.15 3.64
N GLN A 155 31.38 -13.92 3.06
CA GLN A 155 32.07 -12.65 3.23
C GLN A 155 31.25 -11.47 2.67
N LYS A 156 30.56 -11.63 1.53
CA LYS A 156 29.74 -10.57 0.94
C LYS A 156 28.46 -10.31 1.72
N ASP A 157 27.84 -11.37 2.26
CA ASP A 157 26.67 -11.27 3.13
C ASP A 157 27.02 -10.56 4.45
N GLU A 158 28.17 -10.90 5.06
CA GLU A 158 28.72 -10.21 6.24
C GLU A 158 29.07 -8.74 5.95
N GLU A 159 29.74 -8.43 4.83
CA GLU A 159 30.07 -7.07 4.42
C GLU A 159 28.81 -6.21 4.18
N PHE A 160 27.79 -6.77 3.52
CA PHE A 160 26.50 -6.11 3.29
C PHE A 160 25.76 -5.86 4.60
N ALA A 161 25.62 -6.87 5.46
CA ALA A 161 24.94 -6.74 6.74
C ALA A 161 25.65 -5.73 7.66
N ALA A 162 26.98 -5.76 7.73
CA ALA A 162 27.77 -4.80 8.49
C ALA A 162 27.59 -3.36 7.98
N LEU A 163 27.55 -3.15 6.66
CA LEU A 163 27.30 -1.84 6.06
C LEU A 163 25.89 -1.32 6.37
N VAL A 164 24.85 -2.14 6.20
CA VAL A 164 23.47 -1.75 6.53
C VAL A 164 23.38 -1.36 8.00
N ARG A 165 23.94 -2.16 8.90
CA ARG A 165 23.99 -1.87 10.34
C ARG A 165 24.73 -0.57 10.66
N GLU A 166 25.92 -0.33 10.09
CA GLU A 166 26.65 0.94 10.30
C GLU A 166 25.79 2.16 9.88
N LEU A 167 25.01 2.04 8.80
CA LEU A 167 24.10 3.10 8.36
C LEU A 167 22.92 3.30 9.33
N MET A 168 22.34 2.22 9.87
CA MET A 168 21.26 2.30 10.87
C MET A 168 21.75 2.89 12.19
N GLU A 169 22.91 2.45 12.71
CA GLU A 169 23.54 3.00 13.92
C GLU A 169 23.75 4.53 13.79
N ARG A 170 24.32 4.96 12.66
CA ARG A 170 24.56 6.38 12.36
C ARG A 170 23.26 7.18 12.24
N LEU A 171 22.21 6.60 11.65
CA LEU A 171 20.91 7.26 11.52
C LEU A 171 20.20 7.38 12.87
N ILE A 172 20.18 6.31 13.66
CA ILE A 172 19.60 6.30 15.02
C ILE A 172 20.28 7.38 15.87
N ALA A 173 21.62 7.43 15.87
CA ALA A 173 22.41 8.41 16.62
C ALA A 173 22.22 9.87 16.18
N ALA A 174 21.83 10.11 14.91
CA ALA A 174 21.52 11.45 14.39
C ALA A 174 20.05 11.87 14.59
N SER A 175 19.18 10.93 14.96
CA SER A 175 17.73 11.11 15.07
C SER A 175 17.25 11.22 16.52
N VAL A 176 15.97 11.55 16.71
CA VAL A 176 15.28 11.44 18.01
C VAL A 176 14.90 10.00 18.41
N ALA A 177 15.17 9.01 17.54
CA ALA A 177 14.73 7.62 17.71
C ALA A 177 15.77 6.73 18.42
N THR A 178 16.48 7.27 19.41
CA THR A 178 17.59 6.60 20.14
C THR A 178 17.19 5.37 20.97
N HIS A 179 15.91 5.01 20.98
CA HIS A 179 15.36 3.82 21.62
C HIS A 179 15.32 2.59 20.70
N LEU A 180 15.63 2.76 19.41
CA LEU A 180 15.63 1.68 18.42
C LEU A 180 16.91 0.85 18.51
N ASP A 181 16.76 -0.46 18.35
CA ASP A 181 17.88 -1.40 18.20
C ASP A 181 18.38 -1.41 16.74
N ALA A 182 19.65 -1.08 16.54
CA ALA A 182 20.25 -1.00 15.21
C ALA A 182 20.34 -2.36 14.52
N ASP A 183 20.63 -3.44 15.27
CA ASP A 183 20.73 -4.80 14.74
C ASP A 183 19.36 -5.28 14.24
N GLY A 184 18.32 -5.19 15.07
CA GLY A 184 16.95 -5.56 14.69
C GLY A 184 16.39 -4.75 13.52
N VAL A 185 16.70 -3.45 13.44
CA VAL A 185 16.25 -2.59 12.33
C VAL A 185 17.01 -2.89 11.03
N ALA A 186 18.32 -3.14 11.10
CA ALA A 186 19.12 -3.58 9.96
C ALA A 186 18.63 -4.93 9.41
N LEU A 187 18.42 -5.90 10.30
CA LEU A 187 17.87 -7.21 9.96
C LEU A 187 16.49 -7.11 9.30
N GLY A 188 15.63 -6.20 9.75
CA GLY A 188 14.33 -5.98 9.13
C GLY A 188 14.41 -5.42 7.70
N LEU A 189 15.35 -4.50 7.41
CA LEU A 189 15.56 -4.02 6.03
C LEU A 189 16.10 -5.15 5.14
N ILE A 190 17.11 -5.88 5.64
CA ILE A 190 17.70 -7.01 4.93
C ILE A 190 16.61 -8.05 4.61
N GLY A 191 15.77 -8.41 5.58
CA GLY A 191 14.65 -9.33 5.37
C GLY A 191 13.64 -8.87 4.32
N VAL A 192 13.34 -7.56 4.23
CA VAL A 192 12.50 -7.00 3.15
C VAL A 192 13.18 -7.12 1.78
N LEU A 193 14.47 -6.80 1.69
CA LEU A 193 15.24 -6.89 0.45
C LEU A 193 15.39 -8.35 -0.03
N GLU A 194 15.69 -9.28 0.86
CA GLU A 194 15.81 -10.71 0.57
C GLU A 194 14.49 -11.32 0.09
N VAL A 195 13.35 -10.99 0.70
CA VAL A 195 12.03 -11.48 0.23
C VAL A 195 11.69 -10.96 -1.16
N LEU A 196 12.09 -9.72 -1.49
CA LEU A 196 11.93 -9.16 -2.84
C LEU A 196 12.86 -9.84 -3.86
N TRP A 197 14.12 -10.12 -3.49
CA TRP A 197 15.05 -10.92 -4.30
C TRP A 197 14.55 -12.35 -4.53
N GLN A 198 13.98 -12.99 -3.51
CA GLN A 198 13.39 -14.32 -3.65
C GLN A 198 12.25 -14.30 -4.69
N GLY A 199 11.40 -13.26 -4.71
CA GLY A 199 10.38 -13.09 -5.74
C GLY A 199 11.00 -13.00 -7.14
N ILE A 200 11.99 -12.13 -7.31
CA ILE A 200 12.75 -11.94 -8.56
C ILE A 200 13.38 -13.24 -9.06
N ALA A 201 13.85 -14.12 -8.17
CA ALA A 201 14.48 -15.39 -8.53
C ALA A 201 13.57 -16.35 -9.31
N PHE A 202 12.24 -16.26 -9.12
CA PHE A 202 11.24 -17.20 -9.65
C PHE A 202 10.24 -16.56 -10.62
N GLU A 203 10.41 -15.28 -10.95
CA GLU A 203 9.50 -14.49 -11.79
C GLU A 203 10.16 -14.07 -13.12
N SER A 204 9.36 -13.68 -14.12
CA SER A 204 9.88 -13.14 -15.38
C SER A 204 10.09 -11.62 -15.28
N GLU A 205 11.10 -11.10 -15.99
CA GLU A 205 11.44 -9.66 -15.95
C GLU A 205 10.24 -8.74 -16.26
N ALA A 206 9.33 -9.16 -17.13
CA ALA A 206 8.13 -8.40 -17.50
C ALA A 206 7.09 -8.25 -16.38
N ASN A 207 7.15 -9.10 -15.34
CA ASN A 207 6.23 -9.08 -14.21
C ASN A 207 6.83 -8.38 -12.96
N ILE A 208 8.13 -8.09 -12.96
CA ILE A 208 8.84 -7.54 -11.79
C ILE A 208 8.60 -6.03 -11.70
N ASP A 209 7.69 -5.63 -10.82
CA ASP A 209 7.51 -4.22 -10.45
C ASP A 209 8.63 -3.74 -9.52
N ARG A 210 9.76 -3.34 -10.13
CA ARG A 210 10.92 -2.77 -9.44
C ARG A 210 10.59 -1.47 -8.72
N ALA A 211 9.68 -0.65 -9.26
CA ALA A 211 9.26 0.59 -8.63
C ALA A 211 8.51 0.32 -7.31
N ALA A 212 7.59 -0.66 -7.29
CA ALA A 212 6.94 -1.09 -6.06
C ALA A 212 7.89 -1.82 -5.11
N ALA A 213 8.88 -2.58 -5.60
CA ALA A 213 9.91 -3.19 -4.75
C ALA A 213 10.74 -2.13 -4.02
N ILE A 214 11.23 -1.12 -4.74
CA ILE A 214 11.93 0.05 -4.17
C ILE A 214 11.02 0.81 -3.21
N ALA A 215 9.76 1.05 -3.59
CA ALA A 215 8.79 1.73 -2.74
C ALA A 215 8.53 0.98 -1.43
N ARG A 216 8.42 -0.37 -1.45
CA ARG A 216 8.26 -1.25 -0.28
C ARG A 216 9.48 -1.26 0.65
N SER A 217 10.68 -1.19 0.12
CA SER A 217 11.92 -1.11 0.92
C SER A 217 12.09 0.27 1.55
N LEU A 218 11.78 1.35 0.82
CA LEU A 218 11.75 2.70 1.38
C LEU A 218 10.58 2.92 2.35
N ALA A 219 9.48 2.19 2.16
CA ALA A 219 8.32 2.13 3.06
C ALA A 219 8.69 1.55 4.43
N TYR A 220 9.39 0.41 4.45
CA TYR A 220 9.97 -0.14 5.68
C TYR A 220 10.84 0.91 6.38
N LEU A 221 11.77 1.55 5.66
CA LEU A 221 12.64 2.60 6.20
C LEU A 221 11.86 3.81 6.75
N ARG A 222 10.80 4.27 6.06
CA ARG A 222 9.91 5.34 6.56
C ARG A 222 9.11 4.93 7.80
N SER A 223 8.71 3.66 7.90
CA SER A 223 7.95 3.16 9.06
C SER A 223 8.79 3.11 10.33
N VAL A 224 10.11 2.87 10.20
CA VAL A 224 11.05 2.83 11.32
C VAL A 224 11.66 4.21 11.63
N PHE A 225 11.89 5.03 10.60
CA PHE A 225 12.42 6.40 10.74
C PHE A 225 11.45 7.45 10.15
N PRO A 226 10.38 7.81 10.89
CA PRO A 226 9.41 8.79 10.41
C PRO A 226 10.04 10.17 10.26
N GLY A 227 10.08 10.68 9.03
CA GLY A 227 10.59 12.01 8.68
C GLY A 227 11.83 12.01 7.78
N GLU A 228 12.72 11.03 7.95
CA GLU A 228 14.01 10.97 7.24
C GLU A 228 13.85 10.59 5.76
N PHE A 229 13.05 9.55 5.49
CA PHE A 229 12.91 8.93 4.16
C PHE A 229 11.79 9.51 3.29
N ALA A 230 11.48 10.81 3.45
CA ALA A 230 10.51 11.52 2.61
C ALA A 230 10.87 11.47 1.10
N PRO A 231 9.90 11.55 0.17
CA PRO A 231 10.20 11.57 -1.27
C PRO A 231 10.99 12.82 -1.67
N ALA A 232 12.05 12.65 -2.46
CA ALA A 232 12.74 13.78 -3.08
C ALA A 232 11.86 14.36 -4.21
N ALA A 233 11.67 15.68 -4.22
CA ALA A 233 10.93 16.35 -5.29
C ALA A 233 11.65 16.18 -6.63
N SER A 234 10.93 15.67 -7.64
CA SER A 234 11.49 15.36 -8.95
C SER A 234 12.05 16.61 -9.65
N ALA A 235 13.36 16.63 -9.88
CA ALA A 235 14.03 17.67 -10.66
C ALA A 235 14.04 17.28 -12.15
N ALA A 236 13.06 17.77 -12.92
CA ALA A 236 13.05 17.63 -14.37
C ALA A 236 14.18 18.46 -15.04
N PRO A 237 14.76 18.00 -16.17
CA PRO A 237 15.87 18.70 -16.81
C PRO A 237 15.43 20.03 -17.44
N ARG A 238 16.20 21.09 -17.20
CA ARG A 238 15.94 22.43 -17.75
C ARG A 238 16.19 22.43 -19.26
N ALA A 239 15.12 22.52 -20.06
CA ALA A 239 15.21 22.86 -21.48
C ALA A 239 15.75 24.29 -21.66
N ALA A 240 16.53 24.50 -22.72
CA ALA A 240 17.25 25.76 -22.98
C ALA A 240 16.52 26.67 -23.99
N GLY A 241 16.57 27.99 -23.74
CA GLY A 241 16.04 29.05 -24.62
C GLY A 241 14.52 29.26 -24.52
N ALA A 242 13.97 30.47 -24.65
CA ALA A 242 14.58 31.79 -24.91
C ALA A 242 13.76 32.91 -24.17
N PRO A 243 13.79 34.22 -24.49
CA PRO A 243 14.18 35.20 -23.47
C PRO A 243 13.12 36.24 -23.06
N GLY A 244 13.31 36.82 -21.88
CA GLY A 244 13.16 38.26 -21.66
C GLY A 244 11.80 38.81 -21.22
N ALA A 245 11.65 39.01 -19.90
CA ALA A 245 11.03 40.21 -19.34
C ALA A 245 11.61 40.44 -17.92
N ALA A 246 12.10 41.65 -17.64
CA ALA A 246 12.73 41.99 -16.36
C ALA A 246 11.81 42.86 -15.49
N GLY A 247 11.94 42.77 -14.16
CA GLY A 247 11.43 43.80 -13.27
C GLY A 247 11.14 43.36 -11.83
N GLY A 248 11.84 43.96 -10.86
CA GLY A 248 11.35 44.11 -9.47
C GLY A 248 11.94 43.14 -8.45
N ALA A 249 12.91 43.61 -7.66
CA ALA A 249 13.30 42.98 -6.40
C ALA A 249 12.39 43.47 -5.26
N GLY A 250 12.14 42.62 -4.25
CA GLY A 250 11.33 42.95 -3.08
C GLY A 250 11.59 41.97 -1.93
N ASP A 251 11.89 42.53 -0.76
CA ASP A 251 12.48 41.88 0.42
C ASP A 251 11.55 40.89 1.17
N SER A 252 12.20 40.09 2.01
CA SER A 252 11.76 39.23 3.13
C SER A 252 10.30 39.21 3.61
N GLY A 253 9.81 37.99 3.90
CA GLY A 253 8.62 37.73 4.71
C GLY A 253 8.36 36.23 4.87
N ALA A 254 8.24 35.75 6.12
CA ALA A 254 8.00 34.33 6.40
C ALA A 254 6.56 33.89 6.01
N GLY A 255 6.41 32.66 5.52
CA GLY A 255 5.09 32.09 5.23
C GLY A 255 5.14 30.59 4.95
N ALA A 256 4.37 29.81 5.72
CA ALA A 256 4.24 28.38 5.49
C ALA A 256 3.41 28.09 4.22
N ALA A 257 3.91 27.20 3.37
CA ALA A 257 3.14 26.51 2.34
C ALA A 257 3.08 25.03 2.74
N GLY A 258 1.94 24.41 3.04
CA GLY A 258 0.59 24.75 2.61
C GLY A 258 0.24 23.95 1.36
N HIS A 259 0.08 22.63 1.51
CA HIS A 259 -0.50 21.81 0.43
C HIS A 259 -1.88 22.38 0.10
N ALA A 260 -2.11 22.68 -1.18
CA ALA A 260 -3.37 23.27 -1.64
C ALA A 260 -4.55 22.38 -1.22
N ASN A 261 -5.55 23.01 -0.60
CA ASN A 261 -6.73 22.37 -0.05
C ASN A 261 -7.62 21.83 -1.18
N GLY A 262 -7.30 20.65 -1.74
CA GLY A 262 -8.07 20.09 -2.85
C GLY A 262 -7.45 19.05 -3.78
N ALA A 263 -6.15 18.78 -3.72
CA ALA A 263 -5.52 17.81 -4.63
C ALA A 263 -6.20 16.43 -4.57
N ARG A 264 -6.38 15.79 -5.73
CA ARG A 264 -6.89 14.41 -5.84
C ARG A 264 -6.01 13.47 -4.99
N LEU A 265 -6.62 12.47 -4.36
CA LEU A 265 -5.88 11.48 -3.58
C LEU A 265 -4.97 10.65 -4.50
N PRO A 266 -3.78 10.21 -4.04
CA PRO A 266 -2.89 9.40 -4.86
C PRO A 266 -3.53 8.05 -5.19
N GLY A 267 -3.28 7.50 -6.39
CA GLY A 267 -3.99 6.32 -6.90
C GLY A 267 -4.01 5.12 -5.95
N TRP A 268 -2.92 4.89 -5.21
CA TRP A 268 -2.84 3.81 -4.21
C TRP A 268 -3.86 3.93 -3.07
N ALA A 269 -4.33 5.14 -2.74
CA ALA A 269 -5.28 5.37 -1.65
C ALA A 269 -6.63 4.67 -1.89
N TYR A 270 -6.97 4.40 -3.15
CA TYR A 270 -8.19 3.70 -3.55
C TYR A 270 -8.02 2.17 -3.66
N ALA A 271 -6.86 1.61 -3.30
CA ALA A 271 -6.58 0.17 -3.40
C ALA A 271 -5.93 -0.46 -2.16
N ASP A 272 -5.65 0.33 -1.11
CA ASP A 272 -4.87 -0.12 0.03
C ASP A 272 -5.69 -0.59 1.25
N ALA A 273 -5.25 -1.69 1.87
CA ALA A 273 -5.90 -2.32 3.02
C ALA A 273 -5.66 -1.62 4.38
N GLY A 274 -4.47 -1.08 4.63
CA GLY A 274 -4.14 -0.45 5.91
C GLY A 274 -4.79 0.93 6.09
N LEU A 275 -4.94 1.66 4.98
CA LEU A 275 -5.66 2.92 4.91
C LEU A 275 -7.16 2.65 5.06
N LEU A 276 -7.71 1.65 4.37
CA LEU A 276 -9.10 1.26 4.57
C LEU A 276 -9.39 0.86 6.04
N ALA A 277 -8.45 0.20 6.72
CA ALA A 277 -8.58 -0.10 8.14
C ALA A 277 -8.61 1.18 9.01
N ALA A 278 -7.76 2.16 8.71
CA ALA A 278 -7.74 3.45 9.40
C ALA A 278 -8.95 4.34 9.08
N GLU A 279 -9.44 4.34 7.85
CA GLU A 279 -10.67 5.01 7.42
C GLU A 279 -11.89 4.45 8.18
N ARG A 280 -11.97 3.12 8.30
CA ARG A 280 -12.98 2.47 9.13
C ARG A 280 -12.89 2.91 10.58
N GLU A 281 -11.70 2.93 11.18
CA GLU A 281 -11.51 3.30 12.59
C GLU A 281 -11.79 4.78 12.88
N GLN A 282 -11.26 5.69 12.05
CA GLN A 282 -11.19 7.11 12.39
C GLN A 282 -12.32 7.94 11.76
N LEU A 283 -12.96 7.46 10.67
CA LEU A 283 -14.03 8.21 9.99
C LEU A 283 -15.38 7.52 10.09
N LEU A 284 -15.42 6.19 9.92
CA LEU A 284 -16.69 5.47 9.74
C LEU A 284 -17.27 4.94 11.07
N ARG A 285 -16.43 4.37 11.95
CA ARG A 285 -16.81 3.94 13.32
C ARG A 285 -17.25 5.09 14.24
N PRO A 286 -16.67 6.31 14.19
CA PRO A 286 -17.11 7.45 15.01
C PRO A 286 -18.32 8.21 14.45
N ALA A 287 -18.71 7.95 13.19
CA ALA A 287 -19.88 8.55 12.57
C ALA A 287 -21.18 7.83 12.98
N TRP A 288 -22.29 8.57 13.02
CA TRP A 288 -23.63 8.01 13.21
C TRP A 288 -24.12 7.33 11.93
N GLN A 289 -24.15 6.00 11.91
CA GLN A 289 -24.53 5.18 10.75
C GLN A 289 -26.00 4.75 10.83
N LEU A 290 -26.77 4.93 9.76
CA LEU A 290 -28.14 4.43 9.67
C LEU A 290 -28.17 2.90 9.67
N ILE A 291 -29.02 2.30 10.52
CA ILE A 291 -29.35 0.87 10.46
C ILE A 291 -30.77 0.60 9.94
N GLY A 292 -31.70 1.53 10.18
CA GLY A 292 -33.08 1.46 9.68
C GLY A 292 -34.01 2.41 10.41
N HIS A 293 -35.30 2.06 10.43
CA HIS A 293 -36.36 2.94 10.95
C HIS A 293 -37.26 2.21 11.97
N GLU A 294 -37.79 2.92 12.96
CA GLU A 294 -38.53 2.35 14.09
C GLU A 294 -39.75 1.51 13.67
N ALA A 295 -40.42 1.86 12.57
CA ALA A 295 -41.53 1.06 12.04
C ALA A 295 -41.12 -0.34 11.51
N GLU A 296 -39.82 -0.64 11.41
CA GLU A 296 -39.31 -1.99 11.16
C GLU A 296 -39.15 -2.83 12.44
N LEU A 297 -39.28 -2.19 13.61
CA LEU A 297 -39.20 -2.78 14.95
C LEU A 297 -40.48 -2.49 15.75
N PRO A 298 -41.68 -2.91 15.30
CA PRO A 298 -42.93 -2.59 16.01
C PRO A 298 -43.11 -3.31 17.36
N VAL A 299 -42.60 -4.54 17.54
CA VAL A 299 -42.84 -5.36 18.75
C VAL A 299 -41.56 -5.92 19.36
N THR A 300 -41.67 -6.46 20.58
CA THR A 300 -40.57 -7.12 21.29
C THR A 300 -39.99 -8.29 20.51
N GLY A 301 -38.67 -8.42 20.55
CA GLY A 301 -37.89 -9.41 19.83
C GLY A 301 -37.67 -9.07 18.36
N ASP A 302 -38.37 -8.08 17.79
CA ASP A 302 -38.03 -7.58 16.45
C ASP A 302 -36.61 -7.03 16.45
N PHE A 303 -35.87 -7.32 15.39
CA PHE A 303 -34.48 -6.89 15.26
C PHE A 303 -34.10 -6.43 13.84
N LEU A 304 -33.08 -5.58 13.79
CA LEU A 304 -32.34 -5.19 12.59
C LEU A 304 -30.87 -5.56 12.74
N THR A 305 -30.24 -6.02 11.67
CA THR A 305 -28.78 -6.17 11.56
C THR A 305 -28.23 -5.41 10.36
N GLY A 306 -26.94 -5.08 10.40
CA GLY A 306 -26.23 -4.49 9.29
C GLY A 306 -24.71 -4.49 9.49
N ASP A 307 -23.98 -4.39 8.39
CA ASP A 307 -22.55 -4.08 8.39
C ASP A 307 -22.39 -2.56 8.29
N LEU A 308 -21.81 -1.95 9.33
CA LEU A 308 -21.57 -0.53 9.48
C LEU A 308 -20.05 -0.27 9.34
N ALA A 309 -19.53 -0.53 8.15
CA ALA A 309 -18.12 -0.38 7.77
C ALA A 309 -17.14 -1.28 8.55
N GLY A 310 -17.42 -2.60 8.55
CA GLY A 310 -16.66 -3.62 9.27
C GLY A 310 -17.26 -3.98 10.63
N GLU A 311 -18.32 -3.30 11.05
CA GLU A 311 -19.02 -3.54 12.32
C GLU A 311 -20.37 -4.19 12.11
N ARG A 312 -20.49 -5.44 12.58
CA ARG A 312 -21.77 -6.16 12.58
C ARG A 312 -22.64 -5.63 13.71
N ALA A 313 -23.56 -4.73 13.41
CA ALA A 313 -24.52 -4.21 14.36
C ALA A 313 -25.77 -5.11 14.45
N LEU A 314 -26.34 -5.15 15.65
CA LEU A 314 -27.67 -5.67 15.98
C LEU A 314 -28.42 -4.57 16.74
N VAL A 315 -29.61 -4.19 16.29
CA VAL A 315 -30.58 -3.45 17.11
C VAL A 315 -31.79 -4.33 17.36
N VAL A 316 -32.22 -4.45 18.62
CA VAL A 316 -33.36 -5.27 19.04
C VAL A 316 -34.26 -4.49 20.00
N ARG A 317 -35.58 -4.75 19.96
CA ARG A 317 -36.54 -4.20 20.93
C ARG A 317 -36.81 -5.19 22.06
N ASP A 318 -36.69 -4.75 23.31
CA ASP A 318 -36.97 -5.55 24.51
C ASP A 318 -38.47 -5.57 24.90
N GLU A 319 -38.79 -6.28 25.98
CA GLU A 319 -40.15 -6.41 26.56
C GLU A 319 -40.72 -5.08 27.06
N ARG A 320 -39.84 -4.14 27.41
CA ARG A 320 -40.18 -2.80 27.91
C ARG A 320 -40.32 -1.79 26.76
N GLY A 321 -40.16 -2.25 25.51
CA GLY A 321 -40.20 -1.42 24.31
C GLY A 321 -38.93 -0.58 24.09
N LYS A 322 -37.88 -0.75 24.90
CA LYS A 322 -36.59 -0.06 24.70
C LYS A 322 -35.82 -0.72 23.56
N LEU A 323 -35.09 0.10 22.78
CA LEU A 323 -34.15 -0.38 21.78
C LEU A 323 -32.75 -0.50 22.39
N HIS A 324 -32.08 -1.62 22.12
CA HIS A 324 -30.67 -1.84 22.46
C HIS A 324 -29.86 -2.00 21.18
N ALA A 325 -28.67 -1.41 21.11
CA ALA A 325 -27.70 -1.66 20.04
C ALA A 325 -26.52 -2.46 20.60
N LEU A 326 -26.15 -3.53 19.88
CA LEU A 326 -25.20 -4.55 20.31
C LEU A 326 -24.33 -4.98 19.13
N ARG A 327 -23.12 -5.49 19.39
CA ARG A 327 -22.32 -6.16 18.37
C ARG A 327 -22.88 -7.56 18.10
N ASN A 328 -23.30 -7.79 16.85
CA ASN A 328 -23.79 -9.06 16.32
C ASN A 328 -22.63 -10.05 16.07
N THR A 329 -21.90 -10.38 17.14
CA THR A 329 -20.71 -11.21 17.10
C THR A 329 -20.69 -12.11 18.34
N CYS A 330 -20.63 -13.43 18.13
CA CYS A 330 -20.54 -14.39 19.23
C CYS A 330 -19.25 -14.20 20.05
N ARG A 331 -19.37 -14.27 21.37
CA ARG A 331 -18.27 -14.06 22.33
C ARG A 331 -17.29 -15.24 22.43
N ARG A 332 -17.63 -16.42 21.89
CA ARG A 332 -16.75 -17.60 21.83
C ARG A 332 -15.92 -17.68 20.55
N ARG A 333 -16.50 -17.38 19.39
CA ARG A 333 -15.81 -17.23 18.10
C ARG A 333 -16.51 -16.15 17.27
N PRO A 334 -15.80 -15.28 16.53
CA PRO A 334 -16.37 -14.05 15.96
C PRO A 334 -17.23 -14.23 14.69
N HIS A 335 -18.18 -15.16 14.73
CA HIS A 335 -19.25 -15.29 13.72
C HIS A 335 -20.49 -14.48 14.13
N ALA A 336 -21.36 -14.18 13.16
CA ALA A 336 -22.63 -13.50 13.42
C ALA A 336 -23.57 -14.37 14.27
N LEU A 337 -24.33 -13.75 15.18
CA LEU A 337 -25.39 -14.42 15.93
C LEU A 337 -26.65 -14.54 15.08
N LEU A 338 -27.01 -13.44 14.39
CA LEU A 338 -28.18 -13.36 13.52
C LEU A 338 -27.75 -13.00 12.10
N ALA A 339 -28.14 -13.82 11.11
CA ALA A 339 -27.73 -13.66 9.72
C ALA A 339 -28.67 -12.78 8.87
N GLY A 340 -29.97 -12.72 9.20
CA GLY A 340 -30.95 -11.93 8.45
C GLY A 340 -30.85 -10.43 8.76
N ARG A 341 -31.06 -9.56 7.75
CA ARG A 341 -31.17 -8.10 7.96
C ARG A 341 -32.24 -7.75 8.99
N ARG A 342 -33.36 -8.46 8.98
CA ARG A 342 -34.45 -8.28 9.95
C ARG A 342 -35.09 -9.61 10.30
N GLY A 343 -35.73 -9.66 11.45
CA GLY A 343 -36.54 -10.79 11.87
C GLY A 343 -37.14 -10.52 13.24
N ARG A 344 -37.68 -11.56 13.86
CA ARG A 344 -38.21 -11.52 15.22
C ARG A 344 -37.72 -12.72 16.02
N LEU A 345 -37.12 -12.43 17.16
CA LEU A 345 -36.73 -13.41 18.19
C LEU A 345 -37.94 -13.72 19.07
N ARG A 346 -38.00 -14.96 19.61
CA ARG A 346 -39.11 -15.37 20.47
C ARG A 346 -38.95 -14.88 21.92
N SER A 347 -37.74 -14.95 22.45
CA SER A 347 -37.46 -14.74 23.88
C SER A 347 -36.02 -14.29 24.17
N ALA A 348 -35.04 -14.65 23.33
CA ALA A 348 -33.63 -14.34 23.55
C ALA A 348 -32.83 -14.35 22.22
N ILE A 349 -31.59 -13.86 22.28
CA ILE A 349 -30.59 -13.95 21.21
C ILE A 349 -29.79 -15.23 21.43
N HIS A 350 -29.88 -16.19 20.51
CA HIS A 350 -29.20 -17.48 20.64
C HIS A 350 -28.01 -17.61 19.67
N CYS A 351 -26.91 -18.17 20.16
CA CYS A 351 -25.78 -18.58 19.34
C CYS A 351 -25.94 -20.03 18.89
N ALA A 352 -26.36 -20.23 17.63
CA ALA A 352 -26.62 -21.55 17.05
C ALA A 352 -25.42 -22.53 17.07
N ALA A 353 -24.18 -22.03 17.21
CA ALA A 353 -22.96 -22.86 17.16
C ALA A 353 -22.35 -23.18 18.55
N HIS A 354 -22.76 -22.50 19.62
CA HIS A 354 -22.06 -22.55 20.91
C HIS A 354 -22.97 -22.66 22.15
N ALA A 355 -24.28 -22.85 21.97
CA ALA A 355 -25.26 -22.94 23.07
C ALA A 355 -25.16 -21.76 24.06
N LEU A 356 -25.04 -20.54 23.52
CA LEU A 356 -25.05 -19.30 24.29
C LEU A 356 -26.39 -18.60 24.11
N THR A 357 -27.02 -18.22 25.20
CA THR A 357 -28.29 -17.47 25.21
C THR A 357 -28.06 -16.11 25.87
N TYR A 358 -28.44 -15.03 25.19
CA TYR A 358 -28.36 -13.66 25.70
C TYR A 358 -29.75 -13.01 25.75
N GLY A 359 -29.99 -12.19 26.78
CA GLY A 359 -31.16 -11.31 26.84
C GLY A 359 -31.13 -10.24 25.72
N PHE A 360 -32.25 -9.56 25.48
CA PHE A 360 -32.30 -8.47 24.50
C PHE A 360 -31.48 -7.22 24.92
N ASP A 361 -31.09 -7.12 26.20
CA ASP A 361 -30.11 -6.14 26.70
C ASP A 361 -28.65 -6.57 26.44
N GLY A 362 -28.44 -7.74 25.85
CA GLY A 362 -27.13 -8.32 25.54
C GLY A 362 -26.49 -9.12 26.67
N ARG A 363 -27.11 -9.21 27.85
CA ARG A 363 -26.54 -9.96 28.98
C ARG A 363 -26.55 -11.45 28.73
N LEU A 364 -25.48 -12.14 29.12
CA LEU A 364 -25.40 -13.59 29.05
C LEU A 364 -26.35 -14.21 30.09
N VAL A 365 -27.30 -15.02 29.62
CA VAL A 365 -28.27 -15.76 30.45
C VAL A 365 -27.84 -17.21 30.62
N GLU A 366 -27.22 -17.80 29.59
CA GLU A 366 -26.89 -19.23 29.56
C GLU A 366 -25.58 -19.51 28.81
N GLY A 367 -24.76 -20.40 29.37
CA GLY A 367 -23.50 -20.88 28.79
C GLY A 367 -22.23 -20.27 29.43
N SER A 368 -21.06 -20.81 29.09
CA SER A 368 -19.81 -20.67 29.88
C SER A 368 -18.64 -20.00 29.13
N THR A 369 -18.87 -18.82 28.54
CA THR A 369 -17.82 -18.05 27.82
C THR A 369 -17.83 -16.55 28.17
N PRO A 370 -16.80 -15.75 27.82
CA PRO A 370 -16.49 -14.50 28.53
C PRO A 370 -17.43 -13.33 28.20
N GLY A 371 -18.54 -13.33 28.94
CA GLY A 371 -19.37 -12.17 29.21
C GLY A 371 -20.40 -11.80 28.15
N ASP A 372 -21.03 -10.67 28.42
CA ASP A 372 -22.13 -10.08 27.67
C ASP A 372 -21.76 -9.68 26.23
N LEU A 373 -22.77 -9.44 25.41
CA LEU A 373 -22.59 -8.80 24.11
C LEU A 373 -22.12 -7.35 24.30
N ALA A 374 -21.11 -6.95 23.53
CA ALA A 374 -20.60 -5.59 23.61
C ALA A 374 -21.66 -4.60 23.12
N PRO A 375 -22.05 -3.59 23.93
CA PRO A 375 -22.99 -2.58 23.50
C PRO A 375 -22.40 -1.68 22.40
N LEU A 376 -23.29 -1.09 21.63
CA LEU A 376 -23.03 -0.02 20.68
C LEU A 376 -23.83 1.21 21.10
N GLU A 377 -23.39 2.40 20.70
CA GLU A 377 -24.18 3.60 20.95
C GLU A 377 -25.38 3.65 19.99
N LEU A 378 -26.54 4.03 20.51
CA LEU A 378 -27.79 4.17 19.76
C LEU A 378 -28.33 5.59 19.92
N MET A 379 -28.60 6.24 18.79
CA MET A 379 -29.31 7.51 18.72
C MET A 379 -30.60 7.34 17.92
N ARG A 380 -31.66 8.02 18.37
CA ARG A 380 -32.92 8.14 17.63
C ARG A 380 -33.06 9.56 17.12
N GLN A 381 -33.27 9.72 15.82
CA GLN A 381 -33.60 11.02 15.25
C GLN A 381 -34.98 10.97 14.61
N GLY A 382 -35.96 11.47 15.37
CA GLY A 382 -37.37 11.17 15.16
C GLY A 382 -37.63 9.66 15.22
N ARG A 383 -37.72 9.05 14.03
CA ARG A 383 -37.99 7.61 13.84
C ARG A 383 -36.86 6.86 13.13
N LEU A 384 -35.79 7.54 12.71
CA LEU A 384 -34.57 6.88 12.24
C LEU A 384 -33.78 6.33 13.42
N ILE A 385 -33.16 5.16 13.21
CA ILE A 385 -32.29 4.50 14.18
C ILE A 385 -30.86 4.60 13.66
N LEU A 386 -30.02 5.24 14.44
CA LEU A 386 -28.61 5.51 14.14
C LEU A 386 -27.76 4.78 15.18
N VAL A 387 -26.66 4.18 14.72
CA VAL A 387 -25.73 3.42 15.55
C VAL A 387 -24.31 3.96 15.36
N ARG A 388 -23.54 4.05 16.44
CA ARG A 388 -22.11 4.39 16.43
C ARG A 388 -21.31 3.30 17.16
N SER A 389 -20.11 3.02 16.68
CA SER A 389 -19.32 1.83 17.06
C SER A 389 -17.88 2.10 17.50
N GLY A 390 -17.45 3.36 17.48
CA GLY A 390 -16.17 3.84 18.01
C GLY A 390 -16.19 5.33 18.35
N GLY A 391 -15.07 5.84 18.83
CA GLY A 391 -14.93 7.17 19.41
C GLY A 391 -15.12 7.18 20.93
N ALA A 392 -14.30 7.94 21.66
CA ALA A 392 -14.42 8.09 23.10
C ALA A 392 -15.65 8.96 23.45
N PRO A 393 -16.52 8.55 24.40
CA PRO A 393 -17.61 9.40 24.87
C PRO A 393 -17.02 10.63 25.59
N GLY A 394 -17.03 11.78 24.92
CA GLY A 394 -16.62 13.07 25.49
C GLY A 394 -15.23 13.60 25.11
N ALA A 395 -14.60 13.12 24.03
CA ALA A 395 -13.39 13.77 23.49
C ALA A 395 -13.66 15.26 23.15
N PRO A 396 -12.95 16.24 23.74
CA PRO A 396 -13.17 17.66 23.46
C PRO A 396 -12.43 18.06 22.18
N GLY A 397 -13.18 18.40 21.12
CA GLY A 397 -12.61 18.90 19.86
C GLY A 397 -13.71 19.08 18.82
N GLU A 398 -14.44 18.01 18.53
CA GLU A 398 -15.68 18.05 17.77
C GLU A 398 -16.79 17.32 18.53
N ARG A 399 -17.70 18.09 19.13
CA ARG A 399 -19.11 17.70 19.04
C ARG A 399 -19.47 17.81 17.56
N ALA A 400 -19.18 16.75 16.79
CA ALA A 400 -19.74 16.58 15.46
C ALA A 400 -21.24 16.83 15.62
N ARG A 401 -21.73 17.95 15.06
CA ARG A 401 -23.13 18.36 15.23
C ARG A 401 -24.00 17.16 14.89
N GLU A 402 -24.95 16.84 15.76
CA GLU A 402 -25.91 15.77 15.48
C GLU A 402 -26.43 15.98 14.04
N PRO A 403 -26.18 15.02 13.13
CA PRO A 403 -26.47 15.21 11.73
C PRO A 403 -27.94 15.60 11.54
N ARG A 404 -28.26 16.55 10.66
CA ARG A 404 -29.63 17.01 10.49
C ARG A 404 -30.37 16.10 9.51
N TRP A 405 -31.07 15.09 10.02
CA TRP A 405 -31.95 14.20 9.24
C TRP A 405 -33.38 14.76 9.11
N ASP A 406 -33.52 16.08 9.03
CA ASP A 406 -34.81 16.75 8.98
C ASP A 406 -35.61 16.30 7.75
N GLY A 407 -36.94 16.19 7.89
CA GLY A 407 -37.83 15.70 6.82
C GLY A 407 -38.01 14.17 6.76
N PHE A 408 -37.03 13.36 7.16
CA PHE A 408 -37.18 11.89 7.14
C PHE A 408 -38.12 11.33 8.21
N ALA A 409 -38.25 12.00 9.37
CA ALA A 409 -39.05 11.51 10.49
C ALA A 409 -40.56 11.31 10.18
N ALA A 410 -41.08 11.99 9.14
CA ALA A 410 -42.46 11.87 8.67
C ALA A 410 -42.65 10.81 7.56
N LEU A 411 -41.56 10.25 7.04
CA LEU A 411 -41.59 9.21 6.02
C LEU A 411 -41.59 7.81 6.65
N VAL A 412 -42.01 6.80 5.87
CA VAL A 412 -41.98 5.38 6.25
C VAL A 412 -41.08 4.59 5.31
N PRO A 413 -40.33 3.60 5.82
CA PRO A 413 -39.46 2.75 5.01
C PRO A 413 -40.29 1.92 4.04
N ARG A 414 -39.83 1.82 2.78
CA ARG A 414 -40.52 1.11 1.70
C ARG A 414 -39.76 -0.11 1.21
N ALA A 415 -38.45 0.03 1.05
CA ALA A 415 -37.53 -1.00 0.62
C ALA A 415 -36.11 -0.69 1.15
N VAL A 416 -35.31 -1.74 1.32
CA VAL A 416 -33.86 -1.65 1.48
C VAL A 416 -33.23 -2.63 0.51
N ALA A 417 -32.24 -2.19 -0.25
CA ALA A 417 -31.51 -2.99 -1.22
C ALA A 417 -30.02 -2.71 -1.08
N ASP A 418 -29.19 -3.73 -1.27
CA ASP A 418 -27.74 -3.63 -1.21
C ASP A 418 -27.18 -3.90 -2.61
N LEU A 419 -26.30 -3.03 -3.09
CA LEU A 419 -25.66 -3.10 -4.41
C LEU A 419 -24.15 -3.27 -4.21
N GLU A 420 -23.57 -4.36 -4.71
CA GLU A 420 -22.11 -4.55 -4.72
C GLU A 420 -21.48 -3.72 -5.84
N VAL A 421 -20.40 -3.01 -5.53
CA VAL A 421 -19.69 -2.10 -6.44
C VAL A 421 -18.20 -2.42 -6.39
N ALA A 422 -17.61 -2.71 -7.55
CA ALA A 422 -16.16 -2.92 -7.69
C ALA A 422 -15.40 -1.58 -7.73
N ALA A 423 -15.60 -0.76 -6.69
CA ALA A 423 -14.89 0.49 -6.46
C ALA A 423 -14.69 0.72 -4.95
N ASP A 424 -13.61 1.40 -4.59
CA ASP A 424 -13.38 1.89 -3.24
C ASP A 424 -14.42 2.95 -2.87
N TRP A 425 -14.76 3.02 -1.58
CA TRP A 425 -15.83 3.89 -1.11
C TRP A 425 -15.54 5.37 -1.39
N LYS A 426 -14.26 5.76 -1.43
CA LYS A 426 -13.82 7.12 -1.77
C LYS A 426 -14.12 7.48 -3.22
N VAL A 427 -13.92 6.57 -4.18
CA VAL A 427 -14.24 6.82 -5.60
C VAL A 427 -15.73 7.18 -5.73
N ILE A 428 -16.59 6.40 -5.07
CA ILE A 428 -18.04 6.60 -5.10
C ILE A 428 -18.44 7.95 -4.48
N VAL A 429 -17.85 8.30 -3.33
CA VAL A 429 -18.15 9.56 -2.62
C VAL A 429 -17.60 10.78 -3.36
N GLU A 430 -16.37 10.74 -3.87
CA GLU A 430 -15.79 11.83 -4.65
C GLU A 430 -16.63 12.11 -5.89
N GLN A 431 -17.02 11.09 -6.64
CA GLN A 431 -17.83 11.24 -7.85
C GLN A 431 -19.21 11.89 -7.56
N TRP A 432 -19.85 11.55 -6.44
CA TRP A 432 -21.09 12.21 -6.00
C TRP A 432 -20.89 13.66 -5.57
N LEU A 433 -19.69 14.02 -5.07
CA LEU A 433 -19.31 15.38 -4.70
C LEU A 433 -18.83 16.23 -5.89
N GLU A 434 -18.31 15.60 -6.95
CA GLU A 434 -17.94 16.21 -8.23
C GLU A 434 -19.17 16.61 -9.07
N SER A 435 -20.27 15.84 -8.98
CA SER A 435 -21.54 16.10 -9.69
C SER A 435 -22.75 16.31 -8.75
N PRO A 436 -22.72 17.33 -7.87
CA PRO A 436 -23.72 17.50 -6.81
C PRO A 436 -25.12 17.82 -7.36
N GLN A 437 -26.15 17.17 -6.83
CA GLN A 437 -27.54 17.48 -7.13
C GLN A 437 -28.13 18.43 -6.07
N PRO A 438 -28.95 19.45 -6.42
CA PRO A 438 -29.46 20.42 -5.44
C PRO A 438 -30.32 19.87 -4.29
N GLN A 439 -30.84 18.64 -4.41
CA GLN A 439 -31.61 17.97 -3.37
C GLN A 439 -30.75 17.04 -2.49
N GLN A 440 -29.47 16.83 -2.87
CA GLN A 440 -28.59 15.84 -2.28
C GLN A 440 -27.63 16.44 -1.26
N HIS A 441 -27.58 15.83 -0.07
CA HIS A 441 -26.81 16.34 1.06
C HIS A 441 -26.13 15.19 1.82
N PHE A 442 -24.84 15.32 2.12
CA PHE A 442 -24.13 14.38 2.99
C PHE A 442 -24.36 14.71 4.47
N VAL A 443 -24.54 13.68 5.29
CA VAL A 443 -24.67 13.81 6.76
C VAL A 443 -23.64 12.99 7.56
N ALA A 444 -22.89 12.16 6.85
CA ALA A 444 -21.68 11.49 7.32
C ALA A 444 -20.77 11.30 6.09
N PRO A 445 -19.47 10.99 6.26
CA PRO A 445 -18.52 10.84 5.13
C PRO A 445 -18.97 9.84 4.05
N ASN A 446 -19.84 8.88 4.41
CA ASN A 446 -20.31 7.81 3.56
C ASN A 446 -21.85 7.75 3.40
N GLN A 447 -22.60 8.79 3.80
CA GLN A 447 -24.08 8.78 3.77
C GLN A 447 -24.67 10.00 3.07
N LEU A 448 -25.36 9.75 1.95
CA LEU A 448 -26.01 10.73 1.09
C LEU A 448 -27.54 10.65 1.23
N LEU A 449 -28.19 11.81 1.41
CA LEU A 449 -29.64 11.97 1.53
C LEU A 449 -30.18 12.67 0.28
N ASP A 450 -31.28 12.19 -0.29
CA ASP A 450 -32.08 12.88 -1.30
C ASP A 450 -33.54 12.91 -0.82
N ILE A 451 -34.06 14.08 -0.44
CA ILE A 451 -35.44 14.26 0.04
C ILE A 451 -36.23 15.02 -1.01
N ARG A 452 -37.38 14.47 -1.45
CA ARG A 452 -38.25 15.13 -2.43
C ARG A 452 -39.72 15.07 -2.01
N PRO A 453 -40.61 15.91 -2.57
CA PRO A 453 -42.04 15.88 -2.25
C PRO A 453 -42.65 14.46 -2.38
N GLY A 454 -42.99 13.86 -1.23
CA GLY A 454 -43.64 12.54 -1.15
C GLY A 454 -42.71 11.33 -0.97
N GLY A 455 -41.40 11.50 -0.80
CA GLY A 455 -40.48 10.39 -0.51
C GLY A 455 -39.05 10.84 -0.21
N GLY A 456 -38.17 9.87 0.04
CA GLY A 456 -36.75 10.13 0.25
C GLY A 456 -35.89 8.90 -0.02
N LEU A 457 -34.61 9.13 -0.25
CA LEU A 457 -33.58 8.13 -0.44
C LEU A 457 -32.45 8.40 0.55
N ILE A 458 -31.92 7.34 1.17
CA ILE A 458 -30.64 7.39 1.87
C ILE A 458 -29.74 6.35 1.22
N LEU A 459 -28.57 6.77 0.73
CA LEU A 459 -27.51 5.90 0.23
C LEU A 459 -26.37 5.87 1.25
N GLN A 460 -26.00 4.69 1.70
CA GLN A 460 -24.88 4.46 2.62
C GLN A 460 -23.83 3.60 1.92
N VAL A 461 -22.64 4.15 1.71
CA VAL A 461 -21.51 3.41 1.14
C VAL A 461 -20.80 2.67 2.27
N VAL A 462 -20.70 1.36 2.16
CA VAL A 462 -20.05 0.48 3.14
C VAL A 462 -18.86 -0.19 2.44
N PRO A 463 -17.60 0.20 2.71
CA PRO A 463 -16.46 -0.47 2.10
C PRO A 463 -16.39 -1.92 2.60
N SER A 464 -16.28 -2.87 1.69
CA SER A 464 -16.21 -4.31 2.01
C SER A 464 -14.77 -4.81 2.00
N ALA A 465 -13.99 -4.42 1.00
CA ALA A 465 -12.55 -4.69 0.87
C ALA A 465 -11.87 -3.54 0.09
N PRO A 466 -10.53 -3.49 -0.04
CA PRO A 466 -9.88 -2.46 -0.86
C PRO A 466 -10.37 -2.54 -2.31
N GLY A 467 -10.72 -1.39 -2.90
CA GLY A 467 -11.33 -1.35 -4.24
C GLY A 467 -12.73 -1.98 -4.34
N ARG A 468 -13.41 -2.29 -3.23
CA ARG A 468 -14.76 -2.90 -3.23
C ARG A 468 -15.67 -2.32 -2.14
N SER A 469 -16.89 -1.99 -2.52
CA SER A 469 -17.89 -1.39 -1.64
C SER A 469 -19.27 -1.98 -1.86
N ARG A 470 -20.14 -1.79 -0.87
CA ARG A 470 -21.58 -2.05 -0.95
C ARG A 470 -22.33 -0.73 -0.77
N VAL A 471 -23.15 -0.35 -1.74
CA VAL A 471 -24.07 0.78 -1.61
C VAL A 471 -25.39 0.25 -1.07
N ARG A 472 -25.69 0.58 0.19
CA ARG A 472 -26.95 0.25 0.85
C ARG A 472 -27.95 1.36 0.58
N ARG A 473 -29.05 1.01 -0.08
CA ARG A 473 -30.11 1.91 -0.53
C ARG A 473 -31.34 1.76 0.34
N PHE A 474 -31.69 2.80 1.09
CA PHE A 474 -32.90 2.86 1.91
C PHE A 474 -33.92 3.78 1.24
N GLU A 475 -35.08 3.23 0.87
CA GLU A 475 -36.16 3.98 0.26
C GLU A 475 -37.24 4.35 1.28
N PHE A 476 -37.66 5.61 1.25
CA PHE A 476 -38.69 6.17 2.10
C PHE A 476 -39.83 6.77 1.28
N SER A 477 -41.04 6.71 1.83
CA SER A 477 -42.25 7.27 1.21
C SER A 477 -43.11 8.00 2.23
N ALA A 478 -43.86 9.01 1.81
CA ALA A 478 -44.81 9.67 2.71
C ALA A 478 -45.90 8.69 3.17
N ALA A 479 -46.32 8.80 4.43
CA ALA A 479 -47.37 7.94 4.99
C ALA A 479 -48.68 8.01 4.18
N ARG A 480 -49.44 6.91 4.15
CA ARG A 480 -50.59 6.68 3.23
C ARG A 480 -51.59 7.84 3.09
N ARG A 481 -51.85 8.63 4.13
CA ARG A 481 -52.76 9.81 4.06
C ARG A 481 -52.22 10.96 3.20
N ALA A 482 -50.91 11.15 3.12
CA ALA A 482 -50.28 12.14 2.22
C ALA A 482 -50.19 11.64 0.76
N HIS A 483 -50.27 10.32 0.56
CA HIS A 483 -50.15 9.68 -0.75
C HIS A 483 -51.28 10.07 -1.73
N GLN A 484 -52.44 10.50 -1.23
CA GLN A 484 -53.57 10.94 -2.07
C GLN A 484 -53.42 12.37 -2.61
N ARG A 485 -52.52 13.20 -2.04
CA ARG A 485 -52.28 14.58 -2.47
C ARG A 485 -51.05 14.76 -3.37
N ALA A 486 -50.08 13.84 -3.30
CA ALA A 486 -48.87 13.87 -4.14
C ALA A 486 -49.00 12.89 -5.32
N GLY A 487 -49.00 13.42 -6.55
CA GLY A 487 -49.23 12.66 -7.78
C GLY A 487 -48.32 11.44 -7.93
N SER A 488 -48.90 10.26 -8.11
CA SER A 488 -48.19 8.97 -8.22
C SER A 488 -47.19 8.95 -9.38
N GLY A 489 -47.55 9.58 -10.52
CA GLY A 489 -46.70 9.68 -11.71
C GLY A 489 -45.38 10.39 -11.44
N ALA A 490 -45.38 11.51 -10.71
CA ALA A 490 -44.17 12.25 -10.36
C ALA A 490 -43.20 11.42 -9.51
N ARG A 491 -43.73 10.65 -8.53
CA ARG A 491 -42.90 9.76 -7.70
C ARG A 491 -42.35 8.58 -8.50
N ALA A 492 -43.11 8.03 -9.44
CA ALA A 492 -42.65 6.95 -10.31
C ALA A 492 -41.59 7.42 -11.32
N ALA A 493 -41.74 8.63 -11.88
CA ALA A 493 -40.73 9.25 -12.72
C ALA A 493 -39.43 9.55 -11.94
N TRP A 494 -39.56 10.13 -10.74
CA TRP A 494 -38.43 10.37 -9.83
C TRP A 494 -37.66 9.10 -9.48
N ARG A 495 -38.36 8.00 -9.16
CA ARG A 495 -37.72 6.68 -8.93
C ARG A 495 -36.90 6.23 -10.12
N ARG A 496 -37.48 6.21 -11.33
CA ARG A 496 -36.76 5.83 -12.56
C ARG A 496 -35.55 6.73 -12.82
N GLN A 497 -35.65 8.02 -12.54
CA GLN A 497 -34.53 8.95 -12.66
C GLN A 497 -33.40 8.61 -11.67
N ILE A 498 -33.73 8.31 -10.41
CA ILE A 498 -32.75 7.83 -9.42
C ILE A 498 -32.16 6.47 -9.82
N ASP A 499 -32.97 5.55 -10.33
CA ASP A 499 -32.51 4.21 -10.74
C ASP A 499 -31.48 4.32 -11.87
N ALA A 500 -31.79 5.11 -12.91
CA ALA A 500 -30.88 5.37 -14.02
C ALA A 500 -29.63 6.15 -13.61
N TRP A 501 -29.79 7.18 -12.77
CA TRP A 501 -28.65 7.94 -12.22
C TRP A 501 -27.72 7.02 -11.40
N LEU A 502 -28.26 6.23 -10.46
CA LEU A 502 -27.46 5.37 -9.60
C LEU A 502 -26.76 4.25 -10.39
N ALA A 503 -27.41 3.69 -11.41
CA ALA A 503 -26.77 2.73 -12.32
C ALA A 503 -25.57 3.36 -13.06
N SER A 504 -25.77 4.52 -13.69
CA SER A 504 -24.70 5.27 -14.36
C SER A 504 -23.56 5.68 -13.40
N GLN A 505 -23.88 6.05 -12.16
CA GLN A 505 -22.87 6.36 -11.15
C GLN A 505 -22.06 5.13 -10.72
N ILE A 506 -22.69 3.95 -10.65
CA ILE A 506 -22.01 2.68 -10.32
C ILE A 506 -21.08 2.27 -11.46
N GLU A 507 -21.55 2.31 -12.72
CA GLU A 507 -20.75 2.01 -13.91
C GLU A 507 -19.50 2.92 -13.99
N LEU A 508 -19.69 4.24 -13.79
CA LEU A 508 -18.59 5.20 -13.79
C LEU A 508 -17.59 4.93 -12.66
N ALA A 509 -18.05 4.63 -11.44
CA ALA A 509 -17.16 4.36 -10.30
C ALA A 509 -16.30 3.10 -10.54
N GLN A 510 -16.88 2.05 -11.13
CA GLN A 510 -16.15 0.81 -11.47
C GLN A 510 -15.15 1.03 -12.60
N SER A 511 -15.51 1.85 -13.60
CA SER A 511 -14.60 2.25 -14.68
C SER A 511 -13.41 3.05 -14.12
N THR A 512 -13.68 4.07 -13.28
CA THR A 512 -12.67 4.89 -12.61
C THR A 512 -11.73 4.04 -11.74
N GLN A 513 -12.28 3.12 -10.92
CA GLN A 513 -11.46 2.20 -10.12
C GLN A 513 -10.53 1.34 -11.00
N SER A 514 -11.00 0.90 -12.17
CA SER A 514 -10.22 0.10 -13.11
C SER A 514 -9.10 0.92 -13.76
N GLY A 515 -9.38 2.19 -14.11
CA GLY A 515 -8.39 3.12 -14.66
C GLY A 515 -7.28 3.50 -13.68
N LEU A 516 -7.58 3.59 -12.38
CA LEU A 516 -6.60 3.86 -11.32
C LEU A 516 -5.52 2.76 -11.17
N VAL A 517 -5.71 1.59 -11.79
CA VAL A 517 -4.72 0.49 -11.80
C VAL A 517 -3.69 0.64 -12.94
N GLY A 518 -3.91 1.54 -13.91
CA GLY A 518 -3.04 1.72 -15.09
C GLY A 518 -2.66 3.16 -15.43
N ALA A 519 -3.12 4.16 -14.67
CA ALA A 519 -2.76 5.56 -14.89
C ALA A 519 -1.47 5.94 -14.14
N ALA A 520 -0.51 6.53 -14.86
CA ALA A 520 0.54 7.33 -14.24
C ALA A 520 -0.07 8.60 -13.61
N ASP A 521 0.59 9.21 -12.63
CA ASP A 521 0.16 10.46 -11.99
C ASP A 521 0.17 11.63 -13.01
N GLU A 522 -0.91 11.79 -13.76
CA GLU A 522 -1.12 12.92 -14.68
C GLU A 522 -1.66 14.18 -13.97
N ALA A 523 -1.58 15.30 -14.71
CA ALA A 523 -1.60 16.68 -14.23
C ALA A 523 -2.71 17.08 -13.23
N PRO A 524 -2.46 18.09 -12.38
CA PRO A 524 -3.45 18.59 -11.42
C PRO A 524 -4.72 19.13 -12.08
N ASP A 525 -5.87 18.91 -11.41
CA ASP A 525 -7.17 19.47 -11.79
C ASP A 525 -7.07 21.00 -12.00
N SER A 526 -7.31 21.45 -13.23
CA SER A 526 -7.33 22.86 -13.61
C SER A 526 -8.70 23.53 -13.41
N ALA A 527 -9.71 22.75 -13.01
CA ALA A 527 -11.07 23.22 -12.78
C ALA A 527 -11.28 23.69 -11.32
N PRO A 528 -12.13 24.70 -11.08
CA PRO A 528 -12.49 25.12 -9.72
C PRO A 528 -13.30 24.01 -9.02
N MET A 529 -12.65 23.36 -8.06
CA MET A 529 -13.19 22.23 -7.31
C MET A 529 -14.30 22.64 -6.32
N VAL A 530 -15.33 21.80 -6.20
CA VAL A 530 -16.45 21.96 -5.24
C VAL A 530 -15.95 21.94 -3.78
N PRO A 531 -16.32 22.90 -2.90
CA PRO A 531 -15.83 22.96 -1.53
C PRO A 531 -16.08 21.71 -0.68
N ALA A 532 -17.19 20.99 -0.94
CA ALA A 532 -17.50 19.73 -0.24
C ALA A 532 -16.54 18.60 -0.64
N LEU A 533 -16.10 18.55 -1.90
CA LEU A 533 -15.05 17.64 -2.37
C LEU A 533 -13.69 17.99 -1.75
N ALA A 534 -13.38 19.29 -1.67
CA ALA A 534 -12.19 19.80 -1.00
C ALA A 534 -12.11 19.29 0.45
N GLN A 535 -13.20 19.46 1.20
CA GLN A 535 -13.30 19.05 2.59
C GLN A 535 -13.20 17.53 2.76
N PHE A 536 -13.83 16.75 1.88
CA PHE A 536 -13.73 15.29 1.88
C PHE A 536 -12.29 14.81 1.61
N ARG A 537 -11.65 15.32 0.56
CA ARG A 537 -10.25 15.02 0.23
C ARG A 537 -9.30 15.44 1.36
N ALA A 538 -9.51 16.60 1.97
CA ALA A 538 -8.71 17.08 3.10
C ALA A 538 -8.85 16.20 4.36
N LEU A 539 -10.05 15.68 4.62
CA LEU A 539 -10.36 14.76 5.72
C LEU A 539 -9.72 13.38 5.52
N VAL A 540 -9.77 12.80 4.30
CA VAL A 540 -9.02 11.57 4.01
C VAL A 540 -7.51 11.84 4.05
N ALA A 541 -7.04 12.95 3.48
CA ALA A 541 -5.63 13.34 3.52
C ALA A 541 -5.11 13.61 4.94
N ALA A 542 -5.98 13.93 5.90
CA ALA A 542 -5.60 14.01 7.32
C ALA A 542 -5.23 12.62 7.87
N LEU A 543 -5.94 11.56 7.48
CA LEU A 543 -5.52 10.20 7.79
C LEU A 543 -4.19 9.83 7.13
N LEU A 544 -4.00 10.21 5.86
CA LEU A 544 -2.73 9.97 5.14
C LEU A 544 -1.53 10.60 5.87
N ARG A 545 -1.73 11.73 6.55
CA ARG A 545 -0.71 12.41 7.38
C ARG A 545 -0.56 11.81 8.79
N ALA A 546 -1.62 11.18 9.33
CA ALA A 546 -1.64 10.59 10.66
C ALA A 546 -1.22 9.10 10.67
N LEU A 547 -1.27 8.44 9.52
CA LEU A 547 -0.70 7.12 9.32
C LEU A 547 0.84 7.21 9.28
N PRO A 548 1.57 6.25 9.89
CA PRO A 548 3.02 6.20 9.77
C PRO A 548 3.41 6.19 8.29
N ALA A 549 4.35 7.06 7.91
CA ALA A 549 4.64 7.41 6.52
C ALA A 549 4.98 6.15 5.72
N ARG A 550 4.25 5.96 4.62
CA ARG A 550 3.96 4.61 4.14
C ARG A 550 5.08 3.91 3.42
#